data_AF-A0A0P8BU93-F1
#
_entry.id   AF-A0A0P8BU93-F1
#
_cell.length_a   1.000
_cell.length_b   1.000
_cell.length_c   1.000
_cell.angle_alpha   90.00
_cell.angle_beta   90.00
_cell.angle_gamma   90.00
#
_symmetry.space_group_name_H-M   'P 1'
#
loop_
_entity.id
_entity.type
_entity.pdbx_description
1 polymer ?
#
loop_
_entity_poly.entity_id
_entity_poly.type
_entity_poly.pdbx_seq_one_letter_code
_entity_poly.pdbx_strand_id
1 'polypeptide(L)'
;MAEIKINLVLFAVENHTDQDIYSIEFEITYYSTDKSVLKIDTVSYSKTTDVSGNIVPFVKAGEETSITYSMPRETSSAPARVLEFKTE
;
A
#
# COMPACT_ATOMS: atom_id res chain seq x y z
N MET A 1 -0.43 4.80 -12.77
CA MET A 1 -1.55 5.76 -12.85
C MET A 1 -2.66 5.24 -11.94
N ALA A 2 -3.20 6.05 -11.02
CA ALA A 2 -4.26 5.61 -10.12
C ALA A 2 -5.64 5.85 -10.77
N GLU A 3 -6.51 4.83 -10.79
CA GLU A 3 -7.91 4.95 -11.23
C GLU A 3 -8.82 5.12 -9.99
N ILE A 4 -9.57 6.23 -9.91
CA ILE A 4 -10.48 6.50 -8.79
C ILE A 4 -11.87 5.96 -9.11
N LYS A 5 -12.27 4.85 -8.46
CA LYS A 5 -13.65 4.35 -8.44
C LYS A 5 -14.09 4.26 -6.99
N ILE A 6 -15.18 4.95 -6.63
CA ILE A 6 -15.87 4.81 -5.32
C ILE A 6 -14.96 5.15 -4.11
N ASN A 7 -14.33 6.34 -4.09
CA ASN A 7 -13.42 6.80 -3.01
C ASN A 7 -12.35 5.78 -2.59
N LEU A 8 -11.89 4.96 -3.53
CA LEU A 8 -10.77 4.06 -3.36
C LEU A 8 -9.55 4.62 -4.09
N VAL A 9 -8.38 4.38 -3.51
CA VAL A 9 -7.09 4.59 -4.14
C VAL A 9 -6.41 3.24 -4.34
N LEU A 10 -5.80 3.04 -5.51
CA LEU A 10 -5.00 1.87 -5.85
C LEU A 10 -3.53 2.26 -5.82
N PHE A 11 -2.73 1.53 -5.05
CA PHE A 11 -1.28 1.64 -5.04
C PHE A 11 -0.65 0.38 -5.63
N ALA A 12 0.29 0.56 -6.55
CA ALA A 12 1.24 -0.48 -6.92
C ALA A 12 2.39 -0.47 -5.92
N VAL A 13 2.84 -1.64 -5.49
CA VAL A 13 3.96 -1.83 -4.60
C VAL A 13 4.96 -2.77 -5.26
N GLU A 14 6.11 -2.23 -5.64
CA GLU A 14 7.19 -2.95 -6.30
C GLU A 14 8.28 -3.30 -5.28
N ASN A 15 8.68 -4.57 -5.23
CA ASN A 15 9.77 -5.03 -4.38
C ASN A 15 11.09 -5.10 -5.16
N HIS A 16 11.94 -4.10 -4.99
CA HIS A 16 13.28 -4.08 -5.60
C HIS A 16 14.38 -4.71 -4.71
N THR A 17 14.01 -5.42 -3.64
CA THR A 17 14.97 -6.16 -2.81
C THR A 17 15.19 -7.57 -3.35
N ASP A 18 16.22 -8.25 -2.84
CA ASP A 18 16.53 -9.66 -3.12
C ASP A 18 15.82 -10.64 -2.17
N GLN A 19 14.93 -10.13 -1.30
CA GLN A 19 14.20 -10.91 -0.29
C GLN A 19 12.69 -10.71 -0.42
N ASP A 20 11.95 -11.73 0.01
CA ASP A 20 10.50 -11.62 0.13
C ASP A 20 10.11 -10.69 1.28
N ILE A 21 9.15 -9.81 1.06
CA ILE A 21 8.62 -8.91 2.08
C ILE A 21 7.39 -9.55 2.69
N TYR A 22 7.46 -9.82 4.00
CA TYR A 22 6.41 -10.47 4.76
C TYR A 22 5.48 -9.49 5.47
N SER A 23 5.96 -8.29 5.79
CA SER A 23 5.09 -7.21 6.26
C SER A 23 5.64 -5.87 5.83
N ILE A 24 4.74 -4.93 5.56
CA ILE A 24 5.08 -3.56 5.18
C ILE A 24 4.12 -2.61 5.88
N GLU A 25 4.64 -1.46 6.29
CA GLU A 25 3.87 -0.34 6.79
C GLU A 25 4.21 0.90 5.97
N PHE A 26 3.19 1.65 5.58
CA PHE A 26 3.36 2.91 4.86
C PHE A 26 2.40 3.97 5.38
N GLU A 27 2.86 5.21 5.27
CA GLU A 27 2.12 6.43 5.56
C GLU A 27 1.55 6.98 4.25
N ILE A 28 0.23 7.19 4.21
CA ILE A 28 -0.45 7.84 3.09
C ILE A 28 -0.89 9.23 3.54
N THR A 29 -0.50 10.25 2.79
CA THR A 29 -1.02 11.61 2.97
C THR A 29 -2.02 11.95 1.88
N TYR A 30 -3.25 12.28 2.24
CA TYR A 30 -4.31 12.62 1.30
C TYR A 30 -4.42 14.15 1.16
N TYR A 31 -4.44 14.63 -0.08
CA TYR A 31 -4.54 16.05 -0.39
C TYR A 31 -5.77 16.37 -1.24
N SER A 32 -6.44 17.48 -0.94
CA SER A 32 -7.46 18.09 -1.82
C SER A 32 -6.82 18.80 -3.01
N THR A 33 -7.65 19.21 -3.97
CA THR A 33 -7.20 19.88 -5.21
C THR A 33 -6.41 21.16 -4.98
N ASP A 34 -6.68 21.88 -3.90
CA ASP A 34 -5.95 23.08 -3.47
C ASP A 34 -4.65 22.78 -2.72
N LYS A 35 -4.27 21.50 -2.61
CA LYS A 35 -3.10 20.97 -1.88
C LYS A 35 -3.21 21.05 -0.35
N SER A 36 -4.39 21.32 0.20
CA SER A 36 -4.62 21.19 1.64
C SER A 36 -4.55 19.72 2.06
N VAL A 37 -3.96 19.43 3.23
CA VAL A 37 -3.93 18.07 3.79
C VAL A 37 -5.31 17.73 4.34
N LEU A 38 -5.90 16.65 3.84
CA LEU A 38 -7.20 16.14 4.30
C LEU A 38 -7.02 15.13 5.45
N LYS A 39 -6.07 14.22 5.32
CA LYS A 39 -5.78 13.17 6.29
C LYS A 39 -4.36 12.65 6.10
N ILE A 40 -3.73 12.23 7.20
CA ILE A 40 -2.55 11.35 7.19
C ILE A 40 -2.98 10.04 7.83
N ASP A 41 -2.64 8.92 7.20
CA ASP A 41 -3.03 7.58 7.65
C ASP A 41 -1.85 6.63 7.57
N THR A 42 -1.81 5.68 8.49
CA THR A 42 -0.79 4.62 8.49
C THR A 42 -1.48 3.30 8.24
N VAL A 43 -1.01 2.55 7.26
CA VAL A 43 -1.59 1.26 6.88
C VAL A 43 -0.52 0.19 6.87
N SER A 44 -0.84 -0.93 7.49
CA SER A 44 0.06 -2.07 7.61
C SER A 44 -0.54 -3.29 6.89
N TYR A 45 0.27 -3.95 6.08
CA TYR A 45 -0.07 -5.20 5.41
C TYR A 45 0.91 -6.29 5.84
N SER A 46 0.40 -7.52 5.97
CA SER A 46 1.19 -8.67 6.34
C SER A 46 0.91 -9.86 5.44
N LYS A 47 1.81 -10.83 5.49
CA LYS A 47 1.69 -12.14 4.89
C LYS A 47 0.35 -12.78 5.18
N THR A 48 -0.10 -13.58 4.24
CA THR A 48 -1.34 -14.35 4.36
C THR A 48 -1.03 -15.84 4.37
N THR A 49 -2.05 -16.65 4.59
CA THR A 49 -1.95 -18.10 4.52
C THR A 49 -2.92 -18.57 3.44
N ASP A 50 -2.42 -19.38 2.50
CA ASP A 50 -3.26 -19.96 1.45
C ASP A 50 -4.18 -21.09 2.00
N VAL A 51 -5.03 -21.63 1.14
CA VAL A 51 -5.95 -22.74 1.50
C VAL A 51 -5.24 -24.03 1.91
N SER A 52 -3.95 -24.16 1.60
CA SER A 52 -3.10 -25.31 1.95
C SER A 52 -2.28 -25.07 3.22
N GLY A 53 -2.39 -23.90 3.85
CA GLY A 53 -1.63 -23.56 5.06
C GLY A 53 -0.25 -22.96 4.80
N ASN A 54 0.12 -22.70 3.54
CA ASN A 54 1.42 -22.12 3.23
C ASN A 54 1.41 -20.61 3.47
N ILE A 55 2.52 -20.09 3.99
CA ILE A 55 2.72 -18.65 4.12
C ILE A 55 2.96 -18.06 2.73
N VAL A 56 2.16 -17.05 2.38
CA VAL A 56 2.33 -16.26 1.16
C VAL A 56 2.84 -14.87 1.59
N PRO A 57 4.05 -14.45 1.15
CA PRO A 57 4.57 -13.13 1.47
C PRO A 57 3.66 -12.04 0.89
N PHE A 58 3.77 -10.83 1.42
CA PHE A 58 3.00 -9.70 0.91
C PHE A 58 3.41 -9.36 -0.54
N VAL A 59 4.71 -9.38 -0.82
CA VAL A 59 5.28 -9.25 -2.17
C VAL A 59 6.59 -10.01 -2.23
N LYS A 60 6.81 -10.80 -3.29
CA LYS A 60 8.05 -11.57 -3.47
C LYS A 60 9.19 -10.68 -3.96
N ALA A 61 10.42 -11.16 -3.82
CA ALA A 61 11.61 -10.51 -4.37
C ALA A 61 11.46 -10.24 -5.88
N GLY A 62 11.67 -9.00 -6.30
CA GLY A 62 11.58 -8.60 -7.71
C GLY A 62 10.17 -8.51 -8.31
N GLU A 63 9.12 -8.77 -7.53
CA GLU A 63 7.74 -8.74 -8.00
C GLU A 63 7.00 -7.44 -7.63
N GLU A 64 5.82 -7.24 -8.23
CA GLU A 64 4.87 -6.17 -7.92
C GLU A 64 3.59 -6.77 -7.34
N THR A 65 2.99 -6.08 -6.36
CA THR A 65 1.63 -6.33 -5.89
C THR A 65 0.82 -5.03 -5.91
N SER A 66 -0.48 -5.12 -5.64
CA SER A 66 -1.33 -3.93 -5.52
C SER A 66 -2.19 -3.97 -4.27
N ILE A 67 -2.43 -2.79 -3.70
CA ILE A 67 -3.31 -2.58 -2.56
C ILE A 67 -4.37 -1.55 -2.91
N THR A 68 -5.57 -1.75 -2.39
CA THR A 68 -6.66 -0.79 -2.51
C THR A 68 -7.07 -0.33 -1.12
N TYR A 69 -7.20 0.98 -0.93
CA TYR A 69 -7.55 1.56 0.36
C TYR A 69 -8.59 2.67 0.23
N SER A 70 -9.37 2.89 1.28
CA SER A 70 -10.39 3.94 1.30
C SER A 70 -9.77 5.31 1.56
N MET A 71 -10.12 6.29 0.74
CA MET A 71 -9.65 7.67 0.90
C MET A 71 -10.78 8.62 1.29
N PRO A 72 -10.48 9.76 1.95
CA PRO A 72 -11.46 10.82 2.16
C PRO A 72 -12.10 11.28 0.84
N ARG A 73 -13.36 11.74 0.92
CA ARG A 73 -13.96 12.48 -0.20
C ARG A 73 -13.10 13.70 -0.52
N GLU A 74 -13.13 14.13 -1.78
CA GLU A 74 -12.39 15.31 -2.27
C GLU A 74 -10.87 15.13 -2.37
N THR A 75 -10.36 13.92 -2.11
CA THR A 75 -8.96 13.59 -2.38
C THR A 75 -8.66 13.74 -3.88
N SER A 76 -7.63 14.52 -4.19
CA SER A 76 -7.09 14.71 -5.54
C SER A 76 -5.78 13.95 -5.75
N SER A 77 -5.01 13.74 -4.68
CA SER A 77 -3.75 12.98 -4.69
C SER A 77 -3.48 12.36 -3.33
N ALA A 78 -2.74 11.26 -3.35
CA ALA A 78 -2.42 10.49 -2.15
C ALA A 78 -1.02 9.85 -2.28
N PRO A 79 0.09 10.60 -2.13
CA PRO A 79 1.40 9.96 -2.03
C PRO A 79 1.48 9.03 -0.82
N ALA A 80 2.17 7.92 -1.00
CA ALA A 80 2.48 6.96 0.05
C ALA A 80 4.00 6.84 0.24
N ARG A 81 4.44 6.63 1.47
CA ARG A 81 5.84 6.41 1.83
C ARG A 81 5.94 5.19 2.74
N VAL A 82 6.83 4.26 2.40
CA VAL A 82 7.15 3.12 3.27
C VAL A 82 7.82 3.63 4.56
N LEU A 83 7.29 3.23 5.70
CA LEU A 83 7.85 3.51 7.03
C LEU A 83 8.77 2.38 7.48
N GLU A 84 8.29 1.14 7.39
CA GLU A 84 9.01 -0.07 7.78
C GLU A 84 8.59 -1.24 6.89
N PHE A 85 9.51 -2.20 6.68
CA PHE A 85 9.16 -3.51 6.15
C PHE A 85 10.00 -4.59 6.83
N LYS A 86 9.51 -5.83 6.81
CA LYS A 86 10.20 -6.99 7.38
C LYS A 86 10.33 -8.09 6.33
N THR A 87 11.56 -8.55 6.19
CA THR A 87 11.92 -9.82 5.58
C THR A 87 11.99 -10.89 6.70
N GLU A 88 12.13 -12.17 6.37
CA GLU A 88 12.06 -13.27 7.35
C GLU A 88 13.18 -13.27 8.41
#